data_AF-A0A5M9M9X8-F1
#
_entry.id   AF-A0A5M9M9X8-F1
#
_cell.length_a   1.000
_cell.length_b   1.000
_cell.length_c   1.000
_cell.angle_alpha   90.00
_cell.angle_beta   90.00
_cell.angle_gamma   90.00
#
_symmetry.space_group_name_H-M   'P 1'
#
loop_
_entity.id
_entity.type
_entity.pdbx_description
1 polymer ?
#
loop_
_entity_poly.entity_id
_entity_poly.type
_entity_poly.pdbx_seq_one_letter_code
_entity_poly.pdbx_strand_id
1 'polypeptide(L)'
;MSPVLPLVPASDPPENCLPAETDWLKIRRKGDPSTLKDLLGRLNIASFDAAKYIDTHSSNISNIPNVAIAVSGGGYRAMTNGAGALKAFDSRTDNSTAKGQLGGLLQSATYVSGLSGGSWLLGSIVVNNFTTVGALQADEKVWNLDKSIFEGPNYKGVQILSTASYWKHLIKAVDAKEEAGYNTSITDYWGRALSHQFINSTTDDGGIDYTWSSIALTDTFKRGQMPLPLVVADGRNPGEKVIGTNSTVYEFNPWEFGTWDPSVYGFAPLEFLGSRFEDGKLADDEGLLRLNKTDAPDFVKDTMYKLLKSMDKNDEDIAVYSPNPFYRYRNATHIYAQQRDLDVVDGGEDGQNIPLHPVIQPSRHVDVVFAVDSSADTNSWPNGASLVHTYERSLNSTGIGNGTVFPAVPDKNTFINLGLNKRPTFFGCDTKNLTGPSPLIVYLPNSPHTYHSNASTYKMEYSDSSATISS
;
A
#
# COMPACT_ATOMS: atom_id res chain seq x y z
N MET A 1 -20.92 -27.94 -11.13
CA MET A 1 -21.06 -27.14 -9.90
C MET A 1 -19.78 -26.36 -9.76
N SER A 2 -19.81 -25.05 -10.04
CA SER A 2 -18.69 -24.16 -9.71
C SER A 2 -18.49 -24.20 -8.19
N PRO A 3 -17.26 -24.25 -7.67
CA PRO A 3 -17.03 -24.18 -6.24
C PRO A 3 -17.59 -22.84 -5.72
N VAL A 4 -18.53 -22.91 -4.78
CA VAL A 4 -19.00 -21.74 -4.03
C VAL A 4 -17.79 -21.20 -3.26
N LEU A 5 -17.31 -20.02 -3.61
CA LEU A 5 -16.22 -19.33 -2.92
C LEU A 5 -16.83 -18.37 -1.89
N PRO A 6 -16.92 -18.75 -0.60
CA PRO A 6 -17.46 -17.88 0.43
C PRO A 6 -16.49 -16.75 0.79
N LEU A 7 -17.01 -15.61 1.26
CA LEU A 7 -16.21 -14.65 2.01
C LEU A 7 -15.57 -15.35 3.20
N VAL A 8 -14.32 -15.01 3.50
CA VAL A 8 -13.62 -15.55 4.65
C VAL A 8 -13.82 -14.57 5.81
N PRO A 9 -14.46 -14.99 6.91
CA PRO A 9 -14.48 -14.17 8.12
C PRO A 9 -13.05 -13.95 8.61
N ALA A 10 -12.75 -12.77 9.12
CA ALA A 10 -11.57 -12.61 9.96
C ALA A 10 -11.70 -13.55 11.18
N SER A 11 -10.59 -14.10 11.67
CA SER A 11 -10.61 -15.00 12.84
C SER A 11 -11.05 -14.22 14.09
N ASP A 12 -11.99 -14.76 14.89
CA ASP A 12 -12.42 -14.18 16.18
C ASP A 12 -12.14 -15.17 17.33
N PRO A 13 -11.25 -14.84 18.29
CA PRO A 13 -10.38 -13.67 18.28
C PRO A 13 -9.39 -13.67 17.09
N PRO A 14 -8.82 -12.51 16.69
CA PRO A 14 -7.90 -12.36 15.54
C PRO A 14 -6.53 -12.99 15.81
N GLU A 15 -6.52 -14.29 16.11
CA GLU A 15 -5.34 -15.07 16.45
C GLU A 15 -4.67 -15.63 15.20
N ASN A 16 -5.38 -15.75 14.08
CA ASN A 16 -4.89 -16.40 12.86
C ASN A 16 -5.09 -15.54 11.61
N CYS A 17 -4.07 -15.50 10.75
CA CYS A 17 -4.20 -14.94 9.41
C CYS A 17 -5.16 -15.77 8.56
N LEU A 18 -5.59 -15.20 7.42
CA LEU A 18 -6.41 -15.89 6.44
C LEU A 18 -5.62 -17.09 5.83
N PRO A 19 -6.30 -18.12 5.28
CA PRO A 19 -5.63 -19.37 4.89
C PRO A 19 -4.49 -19.18 3.88
N ALA A 20 -4.68 -18.33 2.86
CA ALA A 20 -3.67 -18.08 1.83
C ALA A 20 -2.41 -17.41 2.40
N GLU A 21 -2.59 -16.39 3.26
CA GLU A 21 -1.49 -15.75 3.97
C GLU A 21 -0.78 -16.74 4.89
N THR A 22 -1.52 -17.55 5.65
CA THR A 22 -0.96 -18.56 6.57
C THR A 22 -0.08 -19.59 5.84
N ASP A 23 -0.54 -20.09 4.69
CA ASP A 23 0.23 -21.04 3.89
C ASP A 23 1.48 -20.39 3.26
N TRP A 24 1.35 -19.16 2.78
CA TRP A 24 2.47 -18.43 2.23
C TRP A 24 3.53 -18.06 3.29
N LEU A 25 3.11 -17.71 4.51
CA LEU A 25 4.01 -17.44 5.64
C LEU A 25 4.89 -18.65 5.96
N LYS A 26 4.39 -19.88 5.79
CA LYS A 26 5.22 -21.10 5.97
C LYS A 26 6.38 -21.14 4.96
N ILE A 27 6.23 -20.55 3.78
CA ILE A 27 7.28 -20.46 2.76
C ILE A 27 8.20 -19.29 3.08
N ARG A 28 7.63 -18.09 3.27
CA ARG A 28 8.38 -16.85 3.53
C ARG A 28 9.24 -16.94 4.79
N ARG A 29 8.64 -17.37 5.91
CA ARG A 29 9.26 -17.37 7.24
C ARG A 29 10.20 -18.56 7.47
N LYS A 30 10.02 -19.68 6.74
CA LYS A 30 10.97 -20.80 6.72
C LYS A 30 12.07 -20.64 5.65
N GLY A 31 12.03 -19.55 4.89
CA GLY A 31 13.07 -19.24 3.90
C GLY A 31 14.45 -19.09 4.54
N ASP A 32 15.46 -18.88 3.71
CA ASP A 32 16.85 -18.78 4.17
C ASP A 32 17.05 -17.60 5.16
N PRO A 33 17.38 -17.87 6.44
CA PRO A 33 17.58 -16.83 7.44
C PRO A 33 18.90 -16.06 7.24
N SER A 34 19.75 -16.46 6.28
CA SER A 34 21.05 -15.84 5.99
C SER A 34 20.94 -14.33 5.81
N THR A 35 19.89 -13.83 5.16
CA THR A 35 19.78 -12.41 4.86
C THR A 35 19.54 -11.58 6.13
N LEU A 36 18.68 -12.05 7.03
CA LEU A 36 18.45 -11.39 8.32
C LEU A 36 19.66 -11.53 9.23
N LYS A 37 20.31 -12.70 9.23
CA LYS A 37 21.56 -12.93 9.96
C LYS A 37 22.66 -11.96 9.53
N ASP A 38 22.88 -11.83 8.23
CA ASP A 38 23.91 -10.97 7.66
C ASP A 38 23.61 -9.50 7.95
N LEU A 39 22.34 -9.09 7.79
CA LEU A 39 21.89 -7.75 8.16
C LEU A 39 22.22 -7.46 9.63
N LEU A 40 21.70 -8.27 10.56
CA LEU A 40 21.85 -8.03 11.99
C LEU A 40 23.31 -8.14 12.45
N GLY A 41 24.10 -9.05 11.85
CA GLY A 41 25.53 -9.16 12.10
C GLY A 41 26.31 -7.89 11.72
N ARG A 42 25.90 -7.20 10.64
CA ARG A 42 26.51 -5.93 10.22
C ARG A 42 26.14 -4.73 11.09
N LEU A 43 25.02 -4.80 11.82
CA LEU A 43 24.58 -3.72 12.73
C LEU A 43 25.41 -3.63 14.01
N ASN A 44 26.19 -4.67 14.35
CA ASN A 44 27.10 -4.67 15.49
C ASN A 44 26.42 -4.20 16.80
N ILE A 45 25.29 -4.81 17.13
CA ILE A 45 24.50 -4.50 18.32
C ILE A 45 25.35 -4.75 19.57
N ALA A 46 25.60 -3.70 20.35
CA ALA A 46 26.44 -3.81 21.53
C ALA A 46 25.86 -4.83 22.52
N SER A 47 26.72 -5.70 23.04
CA SER A 47 26.36 -6.71 24.05
C SER A 47 25.35 -7.78 23.59
N PHE A 48 25.07 -7.90 22.29
CA PHE A 48 24.19 -8.93 21.74
C PHE A 48 24.71 -9.49 20.41
N ASP A 49 25.05 -10.77 20.37
CA ASP A 49 25.46 -11.46 19.14
C ASP A 49 24.22 -11.90 18.35
N ALA A 50 23.71 -10.97 17.54
CA ALA A 50 22.49 -11.18 16.77
C ALA A 50 22.64 -12.27 15.70
N ALA A 51 23.82 -12.40 15.08
CA ALA A 51 24.06 -13.43 14.08
C ALA A 51 23.99 -14.84 14.71
N LYS A 52 24.62 -15.02 15.88
CA LYS A 52 24.53 -16.27 16.65
C LYS A 52 23.10 -16.55 17.14
N TYR A 53 22.35 -15.52 17.52
CA TYR A 53 20.95 -15.68 17.90
C TYR A 53 20.12 -16.27 16.75
N ILE A 54 20.25 -15.73 15.54
CA ILE A 54 19.54 -16.25 14.35
C ILE A 54 19.94 -17.70 14.06
N ASP A 55 21.24 -18.01 14.09
CA ASP A 55 21.70 -19.40 13.88
C ASP A 55 21.07 -20.38 14.89
N THR A 56 21.07 -19.99 16.17
CA THR A 56 20.58 -20.83 17.28
C THR A 56 19.08 -21.09 17.19
N HIS A 57 18.30 -20.12 16.70
CA HIS A 57 16.84 -20.17 16.71
C HIS A 57 16.21 -20.42 15.33
N SER A 58 17.02 -20.57 14.28
CA SER A 58 16.57 -20.75 12.88
C SER A 58 15.59 -21.92 12.67
N SER A 59 15.61 -22.94 13.54
CA SER A 59 14.69 -24.07 13.51
C SER A 59 13.28 -23.76 14.03
N ASN A 60 13.10 -22.65 14.77
CA ASN A 60 11.82 -22.19 15.29
C ASN A 60 11.54 -20.76 14.83
N ILE A 61 10.74 -20.63 13.76
CA ILE A 61 10.40 -19.35 13.12
C ILE A 61 9.71 -18.35 14.06
N SER A 62 9.08 -18.82 15.14
CA SER A 62 8.44 -17.95 16.14
C SER A 62 9.46 -17.20 17.01
N ASN A 63 10.72 -17.66 17.03
CA ASN A 63 11.82 -16.99 17.73
C ASN A 63 12.64 -16.08 16.81
N ILE A 64 12.34 -16.07 15.50
CA ILE A 64 13.01 -15.22 14.52
C ILE A 64 12.22 -13.92 14.38
N PRO A 65 12.85 -12.73 14.42
CA PRO A 65 12.12 -11.47 14.31
C PRO A 65 11.23 -11.38 13.08
N ASN A 66 9.99 -10.93 13.28
CA ASN A 66 9.03 -10.62 12.25
C ASN A 66 9.02 -9.13 11.94
N VAL A 67 9.48 -8.81 10.73
CA VAL A 67 9.77 -7.45 10.32
C VAL A 67 8.71 -6.99 9.31
N ALA A 68 8.18 -5.78 9.51
CA ALA A 68 7.38 -5.09 8.52
C ALA A 68 7.99 -3.75 8.13
N ILE A 69 7.65 -3.27 6.95
CA ILE A 69 7.93 -1.92 6.48
C ILE A 69 6.60 -1.26 6.16
N ALA A 70 6.43 0.01 6.52
CA ALA A 70 5.25 0.81 6.18
C ALA A 70 5.69 2.12 5.52
N VAL A 71 5.17 2.42 4.34
CA VAL A 71 5.49 3.62 3.57
C VAL A 71 4.25 4.50 3.45
N SER A 72 4.37 5.74 3.92
CA SER A 72 3.24 6.68 4.02
C SER A 72 2.67 7.13 2.68
N GLY A 73 1.51 7.78 2.73
CA GLY A 73 0.96 8.57 1.64
C GLY A 73 1.63 9.94 1.46
N GLY A 74 1.30 10.61 0.35
CA GLY A 74 1.84 11.94 0.01
C GLY A 74 2.31 12.12 -1.44
N GLY A 75 1.67 11.46 -2.41
CA GLY A 75 1.97 11.60 -3.84
C GLY A 75 3.41 11.24 -4.21
N TYR A 76 3.98 11.90 -5.23
CA TYR A 76 5.36 11.63 -5.67
C TYR A 76 6.40 11.92 -4.61
N ARG A 77 6.16 12.84 -3.68
CA ARG A 77 7.07 13.06 -2.54
C ARG A 77 7.21 11.80 -1.70
N ALA A 78 6.09 11.19 -1.34
CA ALA A 78 6.10 9.97 -0.54
C ALA A 78 6.66 8.78 -1.33
N MET A 79 6.34 8.71 -2.62
CA MET A 79 6.90 7.70 -3.52
C MET A 79 8.43 7.78 -3.58
N THR A 80 9.01 8.96 -3.83
CA THR A 80 10.47 9.09 -3.99
C THR A 80 11.22 9.01 -2.67
N ASN A 81 10.72 9.62 -1.59
CA ASN A 81 11.34 9.47 -0.27
C ASN A 81 11.28 8.01 0.22
N GLY A 82 10.13 7.34 0.02
CA GLY A 82 9.98 5.92 0.26
C GLY A 82 10.92 5.07 -0.61
N ALA A 83 11.12 5.46 -1.87
CA ALA A 83 12.03 4.79 -2.79
C ALA A 83 13.47 4.82 -2.27
N GLY A 84 13.90 5.95 -1.71
CA GLY A 84 15.22 6.06 -1.08
C GLY A 84 15.39 5.13 0.13
N ALA A 85 14.38 5.07 0.99
CA ALA A 85 14.37 4.13 2.11
C ALA A 85 14.44 2.67 1.61
N LEU A 86 13.57 2.27 0.68
CA LEU A 86 13.58 0.90 0.15
C LEU A 86 14.88 0.57 -0.59
N LYS A 87 15.46 1.52 -1.33
CA LYS A 87 16.75 1.36 -2.02
C LYS A 87 17.88 1.13 -1.02
N ALA A 88 17.88 1.82 0.12
CA ALA A 88 18.83 1.57 1.21
C ALA A 88 18.60 0.24 1.94
N PHE A 89 17.36 -0.26 1.95
CA PHE A 89 16.97 -1.53 2.59
C PHE A 89 17.17 -2.75 1.69
N ASP A 90 17.29 -2.54 0.38
CA ASP A 90 17.40 -3.59 -0.63
C ASP A 90 18.86 -4.04 -0.81
N SER A 91 19.16 -5.30 -0.50
CA SER A 91 20.51 -5.86 -0.68
C SER A 91 20.96 -5.95 -2.14
N ARG A 92 20.04 -5.77 -3.10
CA ARG A 92 20.33 -5.75 -4.54
C ARG A 92 20.82 -4.37 -5.00
N THR A 93 20.72 -3.35 -4.15
CA THR A 93 21.29 -2.04 -4.41
C THR A 93 22.80 -2.09 -4.19
N ASP A 94 23.57 -1.56 -5.15
CA ASP A 94 25.02 -1.44 -5.04
C ASP A 94 25.43 -0.70 -3.77
N ASN A 95 26.44 -1.22 -3.06
CA ASN A 95 26.96 -0.65 -1.82
C ASN A 95 25.90 -0.41 -0.73
N SER A 96 24.91 -1.31 -0.58
CA SER A 96 23.90 -1.28 0.49
C SER A 96 24.19 -2.22 1.67
N THR A 97 25.21 -3.09 1.54
CA THR A 97 25.47 -4.21 2.46
C THR A 97 26.81 -4.09 3.20
N ALA A 98 27.41 -2.90 3.26
CA ALA A 98 28.60 -2.63 4.07
C ALA A 98 28.24 -2.47 5.56
N LYS A 99 29.26 -2.35 6.42
CA LYS A 99 29.10 -2.20 7.87
C LYS A 99 28.22 -0.99 8.20
N GLY A 100 27.18 -1.20 9.01
CA GLY A 100 26.23 -0.15 9.40
C GLY A 100 25.16 0.20 8.36
N GLN A 101 25.15 -0.46 7.20
CA GLN A 101 24.10 -0.26 6.18
C GLN A 101 22.97 -1.29 6.33
N LEU A 102 21.78 -0.93 5.81
CA LEU A 102 20.53 -1.65 6.03
C LEU A 102 20.11 -2.57 4.88
N GLY A 103 20.94 -2.74 3.85
CA GLY A 103 20.67 -3.66 2.75
C GLY A 103 20.41 -5.06 3.27
N GLY A 104 19.34 -5.69 2.80
CA GLY A 104 18.82 -6.97 3.29
C GLY A 104 17.61 -6.83 4.21
N LEU A 105 17.29 -5.61 4.67
CA LEU A 105 16.07 -5.36 5.44
C LEU A 105 14.81 -5.63 4.61
N LEU A 106 14.77 -5.21 3.34
CA LEU A 106 13.64 -5.50 2.44
C LEU A 106 13.50 -7.00 2.20
N GLN A 107 14.62 -7.69 1.98
CA GLN A 107 14.65 -9.15 1.81
C GLN A 107 14.26 -9.91 3.08
N SER A 108 14.44 -9.33 4.25
CA SER A 108 14.07 -9.92 5.55
C SER A 108 12.65 -9.57 6.00
N ALA A 109 12.04 -8.53 5.42
CA ALA A 109 10.68 -8.11 5.76
C ALA A 109 9.66 -9.19 5.40
N THR A 110 8.71 -9.47 6.28
CA THR A 110 7.58 -10.36 5.96
C THR A 110 6.49 -9.58 5.25
N TYR A 111 6.27 -8.31 5.63
CA TYR A 111 5.24 -7.44 5.09
C TYR A 111 5.83 -6.11 4.62
N VAL A 112 5.29 -5.57 3.53
CA VAL A 112 5.48 -4.17 3.15
C VAL A 112 4.11 -3.56 2.88
N SER A 113 3.77 -2.53 3.63
CA SER A 113 2.54 -1.77 3.46
C SER A 113 2.80 -0.41 2.80
N GLY A 114 1.93 0.00 1.90
CA GLY A 114 2.00 1.27 1.20
C GLY A 114 0.62 1.93 1.11
N LEU A 115 0.59 3.25 1.24
CA LEU A 115 -0.63 4.05 1.14
C LEU A 115 -0.42 5.18 0.13
N SER A 116 -1.43 5.53 -0.67
CA SER A 116 -1.38 6.66 -1.60
C SER A 116 -0.08 6.68 -2.44
N GLY A 117 0.74 7.74 -2.39
CA GLY A 117 2.07 7.76 -3.02
C GLY A 117 3.00 6.58 -2.65
N GLY A 118 2.93 6.07 -1.42
CA GLY A 118 3.63 4.86 -1.00
C GLY A 118 3.07 3.57 -1.63
N SER A 119 1.78 3.54 -2.00
CA SER A 119 1.20 2.43 -2.77
C SER A 119 1.66 2.45 -4.23
N TRP A 120 1.93 3.64 -4.81
CA TRP A 120 2.53 3.76 -6.14
C TRP A 120 3.95 3.19 -6.17
N LEU A 121 4.76 3.51 -5.15
CA LEU A 121 6.08 2.91 -4.95
C LEU A 121 5.98 1.39 -4.85
N LEU A 122 5.17 0.90 -3.91
CA LEU A 122 5.04 -0.54 -3.66
C LEU A 122 4.54 -1.27 -4.92
N GLY A 123 3.49 -0.77 -5.56
CA GLY A 123 2.91 -1.33 -6.78
C GLY A 123 3.90 -1.38 -7.93
N SER A 124 4.66 -0.30 -8.15
CA SER A 124 5.70 -0.27 -9.19
C SER A 124 6.81 -1.31 -8.95
N ILE A 125 7.09 -1.67 -7.71
CA ILE A 125 8.06 -2.72 -7.40
C ILE A 125 7.45 -4.10 -7.63
N VAL A 126 6.29 -4.39 -7.04
CA VAL A 126 5.75 -5.75 -6.98
C VAL A 126 5.10 -6.21 -8.28
N VAL A 127 4.40 -5.32 -8.99
CA VAL A 127 3.74 -5.64 -10.27
C VAL A 127 4.78 -5.84 -11.38
N ASN A 128 5.89 -5.11 -11.34
CA ASN A 128 7.04 -5.34 -12.22
C ASN A 128 7.94 -6.48 -11.70
N ASN A 129 7.32 -7.56 -11.21
CA ASN A 129 7.98 -8.79 -10.75
C ASN A 129 9.07 -8.55 -9.67
N PHE A 130 8.74 -7.79 -8.63
CA PHE A 130 9.64 -7.43 -7.53
C PHE A 130 10.95 -6.78 -8.03
N THR A 131 10.86 -5.85 -8.97
CA THR A 131 12.03 -5.13 -9.49
C THR A 131 12.70 -4.27 -8.41
N THR A 132 13.86 -3.68 -8.70
CA THR A 132 14.55 -2.76 -7.79
C THR A 132 14.16 -1.32 -8.09
N VAL A 133 14.23 -0.45 -7.08
CA VAL A 133 14.08 1.00 -7.27
C VAL A 133 15.08 1.52 -8.32
N GLY A 134 16.34 1.06 -8.27
CA GLY A 134 17.36 1.47 -9.24
C GLY A 134 17.03 1.09 -10.68
N ALA A 135 16.42 -0.10 -10.88
CA ALA A 135 15.97 -0.52 -12.21
C ALA A 135 14.79 0.31 -12.72
N LEU A 136 13.83 0.66 -11.85
CA LEU A 136 12.73 1.55 -12.21
C LEU A 136 13.24 2.94 -12.60
N GLN A 137 14.18 3.51 -11.85
CA GLN A 137 14.78 4.81 -12.14
C GLN A 137 15.58 4.85 -13.45
N ALA A 138 16.12 3.70 -13.87
CA ALA A 138 16.90 3.59 -15.09
C ALA A 138 16.06 3.22 -16.32
N ASP A 139 14.76 2.96 -16.14
CA ASP A 139 13.85 2.53 -17.21
C ASP A 139 13.34 3.73 -18.01
N GLU A 140 13.29 3.61 -19.34
CA GLU A 140 12.86 4.70 -20.22
C GLU A 140 11.33 4.77 -20.40
N LYS A 141 10.57 3.82 -19.84
CA LYS A 141 9.11 3.74 -19.98
C LYS A 141 8.39 4.08 -18.69
N VAL A 142 8.91 3.64 -17.55
CA VAL A 142 8.33 3.86 -16.22
C VAL A 142 9.18 4.81 -15.41
N TRP A 143 8.59 5.47 -14.40
CA TRP A 143 9.29 6.42 -13.53
C TRP A 143 9.95 7.60 -14.25
N ASN A 144 9.53 7.92 -15.48
CA ASN A 144 9.81 9.21 -16.13
C ASN A 144 8.99 10.32 -15.46
N LEU A 145 9.43 10.77 -14.30
CA LEU A 145 8.70 11.75 -13.50
C LEU A 145 8.88 13.18 -14.02
N ASP A 146 9.80 13.41 -14.96
CA ASP A 146 9.99 14.69 -15.65
C ASP A 146 8.82 15.06 -16.57
N LYS A 147 7.97 14.07 -16.85
CA LYS A 147 6.71 14.22 -17.55
C LYS A 147 5.55 14.11 -16.59
N SER A 148 4.70 15.13 -16.64
CA SER A 148 3.45 15.10 -15.91
C SER A 148 2.57 13.94 -16.36
N ILE A 149 1.84 13.36 -15.42
CA ILE A 149 0.87 12.28 -15.68
C ILE A 149 -0.22 12.66 -16.70
N PHE A 150 -0.46 13.97 -16.90
CA PHE A 150 -1.37 14.49 -17.93
C PHE A 150 -0.77 14.49 -19.34
N GLU A 151 0.56 14.56 -19.43
CA GLU A 151 1.30 14.50 -20.68
C GLU A 151 1.48 13.05 -21.14
N GLY A 152 1.68 12.13 -20.20
CA GLY A 152 1.87 10.70 -20.45
C GLY A 152 3.25 10.35 -20.99
N PRO A 153 3.57 9.05 -21.13
CA PRO A 153 4.89 8.60 -21.57
C PRO A 153 5.09 8.72 -23.09
N ASN A 154 6.34 8.56 -23.53
CA ASN A 154 6.70 8.55 -24.95
C ASN A 154 6.46 7.19 -25.59
N TYR A 155 5.46 7.07 -26.47
CA TYR A 155 5.18 5.80 -27.19
C TYR A 155 5.95 5.65 -28.53
N LYS A 156 6.61 6.73 -28.99
CA LYS A 156 7.37 6.97 -30.25
C LYS A 156 6.74 8.10 -31.08
N GLY A 157 7.50 9.15 -31.40
CA GLY A 157 7.07 10.26 -32.27
C GLY A 157 7.09 11.64 -31.61
N VAL A 158 6.29 12.57 -32.14
CA VAL A 158 6.13 13.93 -31.58
C VAL A 158 5.31 13.86 -30.30
N GLN A 159 5.76 14.52 -29.22
CA GLN A 159 5.13 14.48 -27.88
C GLN A 159 3.60 14.63 -27.89
N ILE A 160 3.07 15.58 -28.66
CA ILE A 160 1.63 15.86 -28.73
C ILE A 160 0.85 14.65 -29.27
N LEU A 161 1.41 13.92 -30.24
CA LEU A 161 0.81 12.71 -30.78
C LEU A 161 0.88 11.56 -29.76
N SER A 162 1.97 11.48 -28.98
CA SER A 162 2.09 10.54 -27.86
C SER A 162 1.02 10.81 -26.79
N THR A 163 0.80 12.07 -26.40
CA THR A 163 -0.24 12.46 -25.43
C THR A 163 -1.65 12.14 -25.93
N ALA A 164 -1.96 12.40 -27.19
CA ALA A 164 -3.27 12.04 -27.74
C ALA A 164 -3.48 10.51 -27.75
N SER A 165 -2.45 9.74 -28.13
CA SER A 165 -2.50 8.27 -28.12
C SER A 165 -2.66 7.71 -26.71
N TYR A 166 -1.94 8.28 -25.74
CA TYR A 166 -2.04 7.97 -24.32
C TYR A 166 -3.48 8.10 -23.82
N TRP A 167 -4.08 9.29 -24.00
CA TRP A 167 -5.45 9.52 -23.57
C TRP A 167 -6.46 8.63 -24.30
N LYS A 168 -6.22 8.32 -25.58
CA LYS A 168 -7.04 7.34 -26.31
C LYS A 168 -6.96 5.94 -25.67
N HIS A 169 -5.79 5.52 -25.18
CA HIS A 169 -5.64 4.25 -24.48
C HIS A 169 -6.40 4.25 -23.14
N LEU A 170 -6.30 5.33 -22.36
CA LEU A 170 -7.04 5.47 -21.10
C LEU A 170 -8.55 5.38 -21.33
N ILE A 171 -9.06 6.18 -22.27
CA ILE A 171 -10.49 6.22 -22.60
C ILE A 171 -10.97 4.86 -23.08
N LYS A 172 -10.25 4.23 -24.00
CA LYS A 172 -10.64 2.89 -24.49
C LYS A 172 -10.69 1.83 -23.39
N ALA A 173 -9.82 1.91 -22.38
CA ALA A 173 -9.85 0.99 -21.25
C ALA A 173 -11.08 1.22 -20.36
N VAL A 174 -11.42 2.49 -20.09
CA VAL A 174 -12.59 2.84 -19.27
C VAL A 174 -13.90 2.59 -20.00
N ASP A 175 -13.99 2.95 -21.29
CA ASP A 175 -15.15 2.68 -22.14
C ASP A 175 -15.43 1.18 -22.21
N ALA A 176 -14.40 0.35 -22.33
CA ALA A 176 -14.57 -1.09 -22.32
C ALA A 176 -15.22 -1.57 -20.99
N LYS A 177 -14.78 -1.03 -19.84
CA LYS A 177 -15.37 -1.32 -18.53
C LYS A 177 -16.85 -0.90 -18.47
N GLU A 178 -17.19 0.28 -19.00
CA GLU A 178 -18.58 0.75 -19.09
C GLU A 178 -19.43 -0.13 -20.01
N GLU A 179 -18.91 -0.53 -21.17
CA GLU A 179 -19.56 -1.45 -22.11
C GLU A 179 -19.82 -2.84 -21.52
N ALA A 180 -19.00 -3.27 -20.56
CA ALA A 180 -19.24 -4.48 -19.78
C ALA A 180 -20.28 -4.32 -18.66
N GLY A 181 -20.86 -3.12 -18.50
CA GLY A 181 -21.94 -2.84 -17.56
C GLY A 181 -21.49 -2.40 -16.17
N TYR A 182 -20.21 -2.07 -15.98
CA TYR A 182 -19.70 -1.57 -14.71
C TYR A 182 -19.78 -0.06 -14.61
N ASN A 183 -20.00 0.45 -13.40
CA ASN A 183 -19.88 1.88 -13.13
C ASN A 183 -18.43 2.34 -13.31
N THR A 184 -18.27 3.50 -13.94
CA THR A 184 -16.99 4.17 -14.12
C THR A 184 -16.97 5.50 -13.37
N SER A 185 -15.78 5.93 -13.00
CA SER A 185 -15.51 7.14 -12.21
C SER A 185 -14.23 7.80 -12.69
N ILE A 186 -13.91 8.98 -12.17
CA ILE A 186 -12.63 9.63 -12.48
C ILE A 186 -11.44 8.79 -11.98
N THR A 187 -11.63 8.01 -10.92
CA THR A 187 -10.63 7.11 -10.35
C THR A 187 -10.19 6.03 -11.35
N ASP A 188 -11.07 5.60 -12.27
CA ASP A 188 -10.70 4.67 -13.32
C ASP A 188 -9.65 5.28 -14.27
N TYR A 189 -9.88 6.52 -14.71
CA TYR A 189 -8.93 7.24 -15.56
C TYR A 189 -7.62 7.53 -14.81
N TRP A 190 -7.71 7.94 -13.55
CA TRP A 190 -6.54 8.19 -12.70
C TRP A 190 -5.69 6.93 -12.50
N GLY A 191 -6.34 5.80 -12.17
CA GLY A 191 -5.65 4.52 -11.99
C GLY A 191 -4.96 4.04 -13.26
N ARG A 192 -5.61 4.20 -14.44
CA ARG A 192 -4.98 3.90 -15.73
C ARG A 192 -3.83 4.87 -16.06
N ALA A 193 -3.97 6.14 -15.72
CA ALA A 193 -2.92 7.13 -15.92
C ALA A 193 -1.65 6.77 -15.11
N LEU A 194 -1.83 6.43 -13.83
CA LEU A 194 -0.76 5.96 -12.94
C LEU A 194 -0.13 4.67 -13.47
N SER A 195 -0.94 3.74 -13.97
CA SER A 195 -0.44 2.44 -14.45
C SER A 195 0.53 2.60 -15.63
N HIS A 196 0.31 3.58 -16.52
CA HIS A 196 1.25 3.90 -17.59
C HIS A 196 2.58 4.48 -17.10
N GLN A 197 2.60 5.13 -15.94
CA GLN A 197 3.82 5.68 -15.35
C GLN A 197 4.61 4.65 -14.54
N PHE A 198 3.94 3.59 -14.07
CA PHE A 198 4.50 2.68 -13.07
C PHE A 198 4.57 1.21 -13.47
N ILE A 199 3.84 0.76 -14.49
CA ILE A 199 3.83 -0.64 -14.92
C ILE A 199 4.53 -0.76 -16.27
N ASN A 200 5.64 -1.49 -16.29
CA ASN A 200 6.40 -1.78 -17.48
C ASN A 200 5.73 -2.94 -18.23
N SER A 201 4.80 -2.58 -19.12
CA SER A 201 4.10 -3.52 -20.00
C SER A 201 4.82 -3.65 -21.34
N THR A 202 4.86 -4.86 -21.88
CA THR A 202 5.46 -5.13 -23.20
C THR A 202 4.64 -4.59 -24.36
N THR A 203 3.35 -4.32 -24.14
CA THR A 203 2.38 -3.82 -25.12
C THR A 203 2.15 -2.31 -25.04
N ASP A 204 2.85 -1.62 -24.12
CA ASP A 204 2.70 -0.18 -23.87
C ASP A 204 1.25 0.27 -23.55
N ASP A 205 0.43 -0.65 -23.03
CA ASP A 205 -0.97 -0.40 -22.65
C ASP A 205 -1.14 -0.03 -21.17
N GLY A 206 -0.03 0.21 -20.46
CA GLY A 206 -0.03 0.50 -19.03
C GLY A 206 -0.40 -0.73 -18.19
N GLY A 207 -0.20 -1.93 -18.74
CA GLY A 207 -0.34 -3.20 -18.03
C GLY A 207 -1.79 -3.53 -17.69
N ILE A 208 -2.69 -3.47 -18.67
CA ILE A 208 -4.13 -3.72 -18.43
C ILE A 208 -4.42 -5.14 -17.90
N ASP A 209 -3.59 -6.11 -18.26
CA ASP A 209 -3.71 -7.51 -17.80
C ASP A 209 -3.01 -7.79 -16.46
N TYR A 210 -2.30 -6.80 -15.90
CA TYR A 210 -1.59 -6.94 -14.63
C TYR A 210 -2.50 -6.50 -13.49
N THR A 211 -2.96 -7.45 -12.70
CA THR A 211 -3.84 -7.22 -11.55
C THR A 211 -3.07 -7.38 -10.24
N TRP A 212 -3.60 -6.83 -9.15
CA TRP A 212 -3.04 -7.10 -7.82
C TRP A 212 -3.10 -8.60 -7.47
N SER A 213 -4.16 -9.29 -7.90
CA SER A 213 -4.27 -10.75 -7.76
C SER A 213 -3.23 -11.53 -8.56
N SER A 214 -2.73 -10.97 -9.68
CA SER A 214 -1.69 -11.61 -10.48
C SER A 214 -0.33 -11.68 -9.76
N ILE A 215 -0.09 -10.87 -8.71
CA ILE A 215 1.11 -10.96 -7.87
C ILE A 215 1.26 -12.37 -7.29
N ALA A 216 0.16 -12.97 -6.83
CA ALA A 216 0.11 -14.32 -6.28
C ALA A 216 0.55 -15.40 -7.30
N LEU A 217 0.47 -15.09 -8.59
CA LEU A 217 0.84 -16.01 -9.68
C LEU A 217 2.33 -15.97 -10.02
N THR A 218 3.07 -14.95 -9.58
CA THR A 218 4.50 -14.79 -9.90
C THR A 218 5.37 -15.81 -9.17
N ASP A 219 6.43 -16.29 -9.84
CA ASP A 219 7.39 -17.24 -9.24
C ASP A 219 8.17 -16.64 -8.07
N THR A 220 8.41 -15.33 -8.11
CA THR A 220 9.08 -14.59 -7.03
C THR A 220 8.24 -14.61 -5.76
N PHE A 221 6.94 -14.36 -5.87
CA PHE A 221 6.03 -14.38 -4.73
C PHE A 221 5.75 -15.80 -4.23
N LYS A 222 5.49 -16.77 -5.13
CA LYS A 222 5.28 -18.19 -4.77
C LYS A 222 6.45 -18.81 -4.01
N ARG A 223 7.68 -18.36 -4.28
CA ARG A 223 8.89 -18.79 -3.56
C ARG A 223 9.18 -18.02 -2.28
N GLY A 224 8.29 -17.10 -1.87
CA GLY A 224 8.46 -16.28 -0.67
C GLY A 224 9.66 -15.33 -0.73
N GLN A 225 10.05 -14.86 -1.92
CA GLN A 225 11.19 -13.95 -2.09
C GLN A 225 10.81 -12.47 -2.00
N MET A 226 9.56 -12.17 -2.32
CA MET A 226 8.93 -10.85 -2.15
C MET A 226 8.25 -10.80 -0.77
N PRO A 227 8.32 -9.70 0.01
CA PRO A 227 7.44 -9.52 1.16
C PRO A 227 5.98 -9.43 0.73
N LEU A 228 5.02 -9.73 1.60
CA LEU A 228 3.60 -9.59 1.29
C LEU A 228 3.27 -8.10 1.09
N PRO A 229 2.83 -7.67 -0.10
CA PRO A 229 2.44 -6.28 -0.33
C PRO A 229 1.02 -6.04 0.18
N LEU A 230 0.87 -4.97 0.96
CA LEU A 230 -0.39 -4.54 1.54
C LEU A 230 -0.65 -3.09 1.15
N VAL A 231 -1.84 -2.78 0.66
CA VAL A 231 -2.26 -1.38 0.48
C VAL A 231 -3.61 -1.18 1.14
N VAL A 232 -3.91 0.05 1.57
CA VAL A 232 -5.13 0.35 2.33
C VAL A 232 -5.95 1.47 1.70
N ALA A 233 -7.25 1.45 2.00
CA ALA A 233 -8.23 2.47 1.65
C ALA A 233 -9.21 2.65 2.81
N ASP A 234 -9.80 3.84 2.93
CA ASP A 234 -10.80 4.11 3.95
C ASP A 234 -12.21 3.94 3.37
N GLY A 235 -13.09 3.30 4.12
CA GLY A 235 -14.52 3.27 3.81
C GLY A 235 -15.15 4.63 4.07
N ARG A 236 -15.96 5.09 3.10
CA ARG A 236 -16.70 6.35 3.18
C ARG A 236 -18.19 6.06 3.02
N ASN A 237 -19.03 6.49 3.96
CA ASN A 237 -20.47 6.29 3.76
C ASN A 237 -21.01 7.29 2.70
N PRO A 238 -22.06 6.93 1.95
CA PRO A 238 -22.68 7.82 0.98
C PRO A 238 -23.10 9.16 1.61
N GLY A 239 -22.61 10.26 1.04
CA GLY A 239 -22.90 11.63 1.50
C GLY A 239 -22.01 12.15 2.64
N GLU A 240 -21.12 11.32 3.20
CA GLU A 240 -20.08 11.79 4.11
C GLU A 240 -19.00 12.56 3.35
N LYS A 241 -18.45 13.60 3.97
CA LYS A 241 -17.35 14.42 3.42
C LYS A 241 -16.10 14.44 4.30
N VAL A 242 -16.22 13.95 5.52
CA VAL A 242 -15.15 13.91 6.50
C VAL A 242 -14.97 12.45 6.87
N ILE A 243 -13.77 11.93 6.63
CA ILE A 243 -13.38 10.60 7.08
C ILE A 243 -12.93 10.73 8.52
N GLY A 244 -13.67 10.10 9.43
CA GLY A 244 -13.34 10.10 10.85
C GLY A 244 -12.15 9.18 11.13
N THR A 245 -11.41 9.45 12.21
CA THR A 245 -10.30 8.59 12.69
C THR A 245 -10.72 7.15 13.06
N ASN A 246 -12.03 6.88 13.07
CA ASN A 246 -12.65 5.58 13.30
C ASN A 246 -13.30 4.99 12.03
N SER A 247 -12.93 5.49 10.85
CA SER A 247 -13.31 4.91 9.56
C SER A 247 -12.94 3.42 9.49
N THR A 248 -13.66 2.71 8.64
CA THR A 248 -13.31 1.32 8.30
C THR A 248 -12.08 1.34 7.42
N VAL A 249 -10.99 0.71 7.85
CA VAL A 249 -9.75 0.58 7.07
C VAL A 249 -9.82 -0.74 6.29
N TYR A 250 -9.97 -0.64 4.97
CA TYR A 250 -9.88 -1.79 4.07
C TYR A 250 -8.43 -2.03 3.67
N GLU A 251 -8.07 -3.30 3.55
CA GLU A 251 -6.79 -3.79 3.09
C GLU A 251 -6.95 -4.54 1.76
N PHE A 252 -6.01 -4.35 0.86
CA PHE A 252 -5.81 -5.16 -0.33
C PHE A 252 -4.48 -5.90 -0.23
N ASN A 253 -4.54 -7.23 -0.34
CA ASN A 253 -3.37 -8.09 -0.50
C ASN A 253 -3.52 -8.93 -1.80
N PRO A 254 -2.51 -9.68 -2.26
CA PRO A 254 -2.59 -10.45 -3.51
C PRO A 254 -3.73 -11.47 -3.63
N TRP A 255 -4.45 -11.78 -2.56
CA TRP A 255 -5.55 -12.73 -2.58
C TRP A 255 -6.89 -12.09 -2.22
N GLU A 256 -6.90 -11.08 -1.35
CA GLU A 256 -8.09 -10.68 -0.62
C GLU A 256 -8.23 -9.15 -0.53
N PHE A 257 -9.48 -8.72 -0.50
CA PHE A 257 -9.91 -7.36 -0.17
C PHE A 257 -10.88 -7.43 1.00
N GLY A 258 -10.62 -6.68 2.06
CA GLY A 258 -11.49 -6.72 3.24
C GLY A 258 -10.95 -5.92 4.39
N THR A 259 -11.48 -6.17 5.57
CA THR A 259 -11.10 -5.41 6.76
C THR A 259 -11.11 -6.29 8.00
N TRP A 260 -10.16 -5.99 8.88
CA TRP A 260 -10.11 -6.51 10.24
C TRP A 260 -11.01 -5.72 11.18
N ASP A 261 -11.60 -4.61 10.74
CA ASP A 261 -12.46 -3.79 11.59
C ASP A 261 -13.81 -4.48 11.83
N PRO A 262 -14.40 -4.31 13.03
CA PRO A 262 -15.69 -4.91 13.39
C PRO A 262 -16.87 -4.42 12.54
N SER A 263 -16.66 -3.40 11.70
CA SER A 263 -17.68 -2.83 10.83
C SER A 263 -18.11 -3.78 9.71
N VAL A 264 -17.20 -4.62 9.22
CA VAL A 264 -17.44 -5.67 8.20
C VAL A 264 -16.85 -7.00 8.64
N TYR A 265 -15.60 -6.97 9.12
CA TYR A 265 -14.90 -8.12 9.67
C TYR A 265 -14.89 -9.34 8.75
N GLY A 266 -14.49 -9.13 7.51
CA GLY A 266 -14.55 -10.13 6.46
C GLY A 266 -13.76 -9.73 5.23
N PHE A 267 -13.38 -10.75 4.46
CA PHE A 267 -12.54 -10.63 3.29
C PHE A 267 -13.15 -11.34 2.09
N ALA A 268 -13.18 -10.63 0.97
CA ALA A 268 -13.57 -11.13 -0.35
C ALA A 268 -12.34 -11.51 -1.16
N PRO A 269 -12.38 -12.57 -1.98
CA PRO A 269 -11.26 -12.86 -2.86
C PRO A 269 -11.13 -11.74 -3.91
N LEU A 270 -9.95 -11.12 -3.96
CA LEU A 270 -9.67 -9.92 -4.73
C LEU A 270 -9.88 -10.11 -6.23
N GLU A 271 -9.64 -11.32 -6.75
CA GLU A 271 -9.83 -11.62 -8.17
C GLU A 271 -11.30 -11.51 -8.63
N PHE A 272 -12.26 -11.57 -7.70
CA PHE A 272 -13.69 -11.43 -7.96
C PHE A 272 -14.24 -10.06 -7.54
N LEU A 273 -13.38 -9.13 -7.10
CA LEU A 273 -13.84 -7.81 -6.72
C LEU A 273 -14.48 -7.09 -7.92
N GLY A 274 -15.71 -6.61 -7.73
CA GLY A 274 -16.55 -6.10 -8.83
C GLY A 274 -17.56 -7.12 -9.37
N SER A 275 -17.51 -8.39 -8.97
CA SER A 275 -18.56 -9.39 -9.24
C SER A 275 -19.66 -9.32 -8.19
N ARG A 276 -20.88 -9.79 -8.50
CA ARG A 276 -21.97 -9.81 -7.52
C ARG A 276 -21.77 -10.84 -6.42
N PHE A 277 -21.67 -10.34 -5.19
CA PHE A 277 -21.78 -11.13 -3.97
C PHE A 277 -23.15 -10.94 -3.31
N GLU A 278 -23.68 -12.01 -2.75
CA GLU A 278 -24.89 -11.98 -1.94
C GLU A 278 -24.77 -12.97 -0.78
N ASP A 279 -25.04 -12.48 0.45
CA ASP A 279 -24.92 -13.28 1.69
C ASP A 279 -23.53 -13.93 1.82
N GLY A 280 -22.50 -13.15 1.43
CA GLY A 280 -21.11 -13.58 1.45
C GLY A 280 -20.73 -14.67 0.46
N LYS A 281 -21.47 -14.84 -0.65
CA LYS A 281 -21.17 -15.81 -1.70
C LYS A 281 -21.24 -15.15 -3.08
N LEU A 282 -20.36 -15.57 -3.97
CA LEU A 282 -20.43 -15.19 -5.39
C LEU A 282 -21.73 -15.75 -6.01
N ALA A 283 -22.44 -14.93 -6.78
CA ALA A 283 -23.67 -15.34 -7.45
C ALA A 283 -23.41 -16.36 -8.57
N ASP A 284 -24.34 -17.31 -8.77
CA ASP A 284 -24.17 -18.46 -9.68
C ASP A 284 -24.12 -18.10 -11.19
N ASP A 285 -24.51 -16.87 -11.57
CA ASP A 285 -24.63 -16.39 -12.95
C ASP A 285 -23.47 -15.52 -13.44
N GLU A 286 -22.45 -15.30 -12.60
CA GLU A 286 -21.28 -14.47 -12.90
C GLU A 286 -20.26 -15.26 -13.77
N GLY A 287 -20.46 -15.23 -15.09
CA GLY A 287 -19.47 -15.66 -16.08
C GLY A 287 -18.55 -14.50 -16.47
N LEU A 288 -17.23 -14.72 -16.38
CA LEU A 288 -16.16 -13.76 -16.70
C LEU A 288 -16.43 -13.01 -18.03
N LEU A 289 -16.98 -11.79 -17.95
CA LEU A 289 -17.30 -10.96 -19.11
C LEU A 289 -16.02 -10.46 -19.77
N ARG A 290 -15.77 -10.92 -21.00
CA ARG A 290 -14.65 -10.47 -21.83
C ARG A 290 -15.01 -9.18 -22.56
N LEU A 291 -14.18 -8.17 -22.36
CA LEU A 291 -14.24 -6.86 -23.00
C LEU A 291 -14.03 -6.96 -24.52
N ASN A 292 -14.92 -6.36 -25.31
CA ASN A 292 -14.77 -6.18 -26.76
C ASN A 292 -14.54 -4.70 -27.06
N LYS A 293 -13.81 -4.38 -28.14
CA LYS A 293 -13.21 -3.05 -28.39
C LYS A 293 -14.07 -2.18 -29.32
N THR A 294 -14.20 -0.89 -28.99
CA THR A 294 -14.74 0.20 -29.83
C THR A 294 -13.74 1.37 -29.97
N ASP A 295 -14.08 2.34 -30.82
CA ASP A 295 -13.25 3.51 -31.19
C ASP A 295 -13.76 4.80 -30.55
N ALA A 296 -12.84 5.56 -29.92
CA ALA A 296 -13.13 6.79 -29.18
C ALA A 296 -13.13 8.06 -30.06
N PRO A 297 -14.13 8.99 -29.93
CA PRO A 297 -14.15 10.33 -30.53
C PRO A 297 -13.66 11.44 -29.56
N ASP A 298 -13.86 12.73 -29.92
CA ASP A 298 -13.30 14.01 -29.38
C ASP A 298 -13.41 14.31 -27.85
N PHE A 299 -13.73 13.31 -27.04
CA PHE A 299 -13.93 13.36 -25.59
C PHE A 299 -12.65 13.64 -24.75
N VAL A 300 -11.46 13.48 -25.32
CA VAL A 300 -10.15 13.62 -24.63
C VAL A 300 -10.02 14.90 -23.80
N LYS A 301 -10.50 16.04 -24.31
CA LYS A 301 -10.41 17.32 -23.59
C LYS A 301 -11.33 17.40 -22.37
N ASP A 302 -12.51 16.78 -22.44
CA ASP A 302 -13.48 16.76 -21.34
C ASP A 302 -13.01 15.84 -20.22
N THR A 303 -12.47 14.66 -20.54
CA THR A 303 -11.85 13.75 -19.57
C THR A 303 -10.68 14.40 -18.84
N MET A 304 -9.78 15.03 -19.59
CA MET A 304 -8.62 15.72 -19.01
C MET A 304 -9.05 16.90 -18.12
N TYR A 305 -10.05 17.67 -18.53
CA TYR A 305 -10.62 18.75 -17.72
C TYR A 305 -11.26 18.24 -16.43
N LYS A 306 -12.02 17.15 -16.49
CA LYS A 306 -12.59 16.50 -15.29
C LYS A 306 -11.50 16.00 -14.36
N LEU A 307 -10.44 15.37 -14.87
CA LEU A 307 -9.34 14.89 -14.03
C LEU A 307 -8.62 16.05 -13.34
N LEU A 308 -8.33 17.13 -14.07
CA LEU A 308 -7.73 18.36 -13.51
C LEU A 308 -8.62 19.00 -12.42
N LYS A 309 -9.95 18.95 -12.60
CA LYS A 309 -10.91 19.49 -11.62
C LYS A 309 -11.10 18.56 -10.41
N SER A 310 -10.99 17.25 -10.59
CA SER A 310 -11.07 16.28 -9.49
C SER A 310 -9.91 16.45 -8.50
N MET A 311 -8.71 16.76 -9.02
CA MET A 311 -7.55 17.11 -8.19
C MET A 311 -7.71 18.43 -7.42
N ASP A 312 -8.79 19.19 -7.68
CA ASP A 312 -9.11 20.50 -7.08
C ASP A 312 -10.33 20.43 -6.13
N LYS A 313 -11.07 19.31 -5.99
CA LYS A 313 -12.34 19.26 -5.22
C LYS A 313 -12.66 17.96 -4.45
N ASN A 314 -13.20 18.15 -3.23
CA ASN A 314 -13.48 17.17 -2.15
C ASN A 314 -14.64 16.15 -2.36
N ASP A 315 -15.16 15.95 -3.58
CA ASP A 315 -16.28 15.01 -3.81
C ASP A 315 -16.06 14.07 -5.02
N GLU A 316 -14.90 14.15 -5.71
CA GLU A 316 -14.59 13.34 -6.91
C GLU A 316 -13.46 12.31 -6.69
N ASP A 317 -13.01 12.10 -5.45
CA ASP A 317 -11.94 11.16 -5.06
C ASP A 317 -12.44 9.74 -4.69
N ILE A 318 -13.74 9.49 -4.84
CA ILE A 318 -14.39 8.24 -4.44
C ILE A 318 -14.15 7.14 -5.48
N ALA A 319 -13.69 5.98 -5.03
CA ALA A 319 -13.70 4.73 -5.79
C ALA A 319 -14.95 3.93 -5.41
N VAL A 320 -15.83 3.70 -6.39
CA VAL A 320 -17.09 2.96 -6.19
C VAL A 320 -16.89 1.50 -6.59
N TYR A 321 -16.94 0.60 -5.60
CA TYR A 321 -17.00 -0.84 -5.81
C TYR A 321 -18.47 -1.27 -5.91
N SER A 322 -18.97 -1.27 -7.14
CA SER A 322 -20.32 -1.68 -7.51
C SER A 322 -20.25 -3.00 -8.28
N PRO A 323 -20.73 -4.13 -7.73
CA PRO A 323 -21.46 -4.25 -6.46
C PRO A 323 -20.53 -4.42 -5.24
N ASN A 324 -21.04 -4.02 -4.08
CA ASN A 324 -20.42 -4.19 -2.77
C ASN A 324 -20.24 -5.68 -2.45
N PRO A 325 -18.99 -6.17 -2.25
CA PRO A 325 -18.74 -7.57 -1.94
C PRO A 325 -19.32 -8.02 -0.59
N PHE A 326 -19.63 -7.08 0.30
CA PHE A 326 -20.20 -7.32 1.64
C PHE A 326 -21.72 -7.14 1.70
N TYR A 327 -22.39 -7.02 0.54
CA TYR A 327 -23.84 -6.89 0.50
C TYR A 327 -24.53 -8.11 1.13
N ARG A 328 -25.40 -7.83 2.11
CA ARG A 328 -26.09 -8.82 2.97
C ARG A 328 -25.16 -9.72 3.77
N TYR A 329 -23.87 -9.39 3.91
CA TYR A 329 -22.96 -10.18 4.71
C TYR A 329 -23.35 -10.07 6.19
N ARG A 330 -23.63 -11.22 6.82
CA ARG A 330 -24.20 -11.28 8.18
C ARG A 330 -23.34 -10.62 9.27
N ASN A 331 -22.02 -10.64 9.11
CA ASN A 331 -21.10 -10.05 10.09
C ASN A 331 -20.88 -8.55 9.85
N ALA A 332 -21.28 -8.03 8.69
CA ALA A 332 -21.20 -6.61 8.44
C ALA A 332 -22.28 -5.85 9.22
N THR A 333 -21.91 -4.66 9.69
CA THR A 333 -22.86 -3.72 10.28
C THR A 333 -23.95 -3.35 9.28
N HIS A 334 -25.10 -2.91 9.81
CA HIS A 334 -26.28 -2.59 9.02
C HIS A 334 -26.00 -1.60 7.87
N ILE A 335 -25.03 -0.69 8.04
CA ILE A 335 -24.66 0.30 7.01
C ILE A 335 -24.03 -0.42 5.79
N TYR A 336 -23.00 -1.23 6.00
CA TYR A 336 -22.33 -1.93 4.91
C TYR A 336 -23.14 -3.11 4.35
N ALA A 337 -23.90 -3.82 5.20
CA ALA A 337 -24.68 -4.97 4.76
C ALA A 337 -25.89 -4.60 3.87
N GLN A 338 -26.35 -3.34 3.88
CA GLN A 338 -27.51 -2.89 3.10
C GLN A 338 -27.16 -2.08 1.86
N GLN A 339 -25.92 -1.59 1.77
CA GLN A 339 -25.47 -0.83 0.61
C GLN A 339 -25.13 -1.77 -0.54
N ARG A 340 -25.65 -1.44 -1.72
CA ARG A 340 -25.38 -2.17 -2.96
C ARG A 340 -24.01 -1.84 -3.53
N ASP A 341 -23.47 -0.68 -3.19
CA ASP A 341 -22.19 -0.15 -3.65
C ASP A 341 -21.33 0.12 -2.42
N LEU A 342 -20.03 -0.10 -2.54
CA LEU A 342 -19.06 0.22 -1.49
C LEU A 342 -18.18 1.38 -1.96
N ASP A 343 -18.29 2.51 -1.28
CA ASP A 343 -17.48 3.69 -1.54
C ASP A 343 -16.23 3.64 -0.66
N VAL A 344 -15.06 3.76 -1.30
CA VAL A 344 -13.78 3.91 -0.60
C VAL A 344 -13.00 5.10 -1.13
N VAL A 345 -12.10 5.62 -0.29
CA VAL A 345 -11.23 6.77 -0.60
C VAL A 345 -9.79 6.46 -0.20
N ASP A 346 -8.88 7.43 -0.40
CA ASP A 346 -7.47 7.28 -0.02
C ASP A 346 -7.37 7.01 1.50
N GLY A 347 -6.71 5.92 1.89
CA GLY A 347 -6.61 5.48 3.29
C GLY A 347 -5.77 6.37 4.22
N GLY A 348 -5.40 7.57 3.77
CA GLY A 348 -4.78 8.61 4.60
C GLY A 348 -5.76 9.67 5.06
N GLU A 349 -7.01 9.64 4.57
CA GLU A 349 -8.03 10.65 4.88
C GLU A 349 -8.50 10.60 6.33
N ASP A 350 -8.40 9.44 6.99
CA ASP A 350 -8.65 9.29 8.43
C ASP A 350 -7.51 9.80 9.34
N GLY A 351 -6.41 10.30 8.75
CA GLY A 351 -5.22 10.80 9.44
C GLY A 351 -4.15 9.75 9.74
N GLN A 352 -4.40 8.46 9.49
CA GLN A 352 -3.42 7.37 9.62
C GLN A 352 -2.55 7.23 8.36
N ASN A 353 -1.89 8.32 7.96
CA ASN A 353 -1.16 8.40 6.69
C ASN A 353 0.05 7.44 6.55
N ILE A 354 0.50 6.78 7.62
CA ILE A 354 1.38 5.62 7.56
C ILE A 354 0.51 4.37 7.75
N PRO A 355 0.49 3.41 6.79
CA PRO A 355 -0.41 2.26 6.81
C PRO A 355 0.01 1.19 7.83
N LEU A 356 -0.06 1.54 9.12
CA LEU A 356 0.36 0.68 10.23
C LEU A 356 -0.70 -0.32 10.61
N HIS A 357 -1.98 0.06 10.54
CA HIS A 357 -3.12 -0.79 10.89
C HIS A 357 -3.05 -2.22 10.30
N PRO A 358 -2.73 -2.44 9.01
CA PRO A 358 -2.60 -3.79 8.49
C PRO A 358 -1.45 -4.58 9.15
N VAL A 359 -0.29 -3.98 9.42
CA VAL A 359 0.87 -4.73 9.91
C VAL A 359 0.89 -4.94 11.44
N ILE A 360 0.07 -4.21 12.19
CA ILE A 360 -0.05 -4.36 13.65
C ILE A 360 -1.17 -5.31 14.09
N GLN A 361 -1.81 -6.01 13.14
CA GLN A 361 -2.82 -7.01 13.45
C GLN A 361 -2.23 -8.12 14.34
N PRO A 362 -2.90 -8.51 15.44
CA PRO A 362 -2.38 -9.52 16.37
C PRO A 362 -2.03 -10.84 15.67
N SER A 363 -2.86 -11.27 14.72
CA SER A 363 -2.67 -12.47 13.91
C SER A 363 -1.35 -12.50 13.14
N ARG A 364 -0.80 -11.33 12.79
CA ARG A 364 0.45 -11.21 12.01
C ARG A 364 1.71 -11.28 12.85
N HIS A 365 1.60 -11.14 14.18
CA HIS A 365 2.73 -11.29 15.11
C HIS A 365 3.98 -10.53 14.65
N VAL A 366 3.83 -9.27 14.23
CA VAL A 366 4.96 -8.43 13.81
C VAL A 366 5.69 -7.92 15.05
N ASP A 367 7.02 -8.09 15.08
CA ASP A 367 7.87 -7.67 16.20
C ASP A 367 8.42 -6.25 16.01
N VAL A 368 8.68 -5.85 14.76
CA VAL A 368 9.22 -4.54 14.43
C VAL A 368 8.66 -4.00 13.12
N VAL A 369 8.30 -2.72 13.12
CA VAL A 369 7.87 -2.00 11.92
C VAL A 369 8.81 -0.84 11.64
N PHE A 370 9.36 -0.78 10.42
CA PHE A 370 10.06 0.39 9.90
C PHE A 370 9.06 1.32 9.21
N ALA A 371 8.70 2.42 9.87
CA ALA A 371 7.68 3.36 9.43
C ALA A 371 8.33 4.56 8.73
N VAL A 372 8.27 4.60 7.40
CA VAL A 372 8.79 5.68 6.56
C VAL A 372 7.70 6.73 6.36
N ASP A 373 7.91 7.91 6.93
CA ASP A 373 6.91 8.96 6.99
C ASP A 373 7.27 10.16 6.11
N SER A 374 6.44 10.43 5.11
CA SER A 374 6.54 11.53 4.16
C SER A 374 5.31 12.45 4.20
N SER A 375 4.57 12.42 5.31
CA SER A 375 3.37 13.23 5.53
C SER A 375 3.65 14.72 5.40
N ALA A 376 2.67 15.46 4.87
CA ALA A 376 2.74 16.91 4.67
C ALA A 376 2.03 17.67 5.80
N ASP A 377 2.43 17.45 7.06
CA ASP A 377 1.65 17.93 8.21
C ASP A 377 1.93 19.40 8.55
N THR A 378 3.21 19.79 8.63
CA THR A 378 3.63 21.14 9.05
C THR A 378 4.69 21.66 8.09
N ASN A 379 4.31 22.64 7.26
CA ASN A 379 5.16 23.15 6.17
C ASN A 379 5.65 22.02 5.23
N SER A 380 4.75 21.06 4.95
CA SER A 380 5.03 19.85 4.16
C SER A 380 6.05 18.89 4.76
N TRP A 381 6.30 18.97 6.08
CA TRP A 381 7.11 18.02 6.84
C TRP A 381 6.24 17.20 7.81
N PRO A 382 6.62 15.95 8.11
CA PRO A 382 5.96 15.16 9.14
C PRO A 382 6.02 15.82 10.52
N ASN A 383 4.97 15.67 11.31
CA ASN A 383 4.93 16.11 12.71
C ASN A 383 4.56 14.99 13.71
N GLY A 384 4.49 13.75 13.23
CA GLY A 384 4.10 12.58 14.02
C GLY A 384 2.59 12.35 14.10
N ALA A 385 1.77 13.15 13.41
CA ALA A 385 0.32 13.02 13.45
C ALA A 385 -0.18 11.61 13.14
N SER A 386 0.38 10.96 12.11
CA SER A 386 -0.04 9.60 11.76
C SER A 386 0.20 8.59 12.88
N LEU A 387 1.34 8.66 13.59
CA LEU A 387 1.59 7.77 14.73
C LEU A 387 0.60 8.04 15.87
N VAL A 388 0.29 9.32 16.13
CA VAL A 388 -0.69 9.71 17.15
C VAL A 388 -2.06 9.15 16.80
N HIS A 389 -2.50 9.25 15.54
CA HIS A 389 -3.80 8.73 15.11
C HIS A 389 -3.89 7.21 15.22
N THR A 390 -2.84 6.47 14.84
CA THR A 390 -2.80 5.01 15.04
C THR A 390 -2.79 4.63 16.52
N TYR A 391 -2.07 5.38 17.37
CA TYR A 391 -2.08 5.17 18.81
C TYR A 391 -3.48 5.40 19.40
N GLU A 392 -4.10 6.54 19.10
CA GLU A 392 -5.47 6.87 19.54
C GLU A 392 -6.50 5.82 19.07
N ARG A 393 -6.35 5.32 17.84
CA ARG A 393 -7.19 4.23 17.32
C ARG A 393 -7.05 2.96 18.13
N SER A 394 -5.84 2.56 18.51
CA SER A 394 -5.62 1.36 19.33
C SER A 394 -6.18 1.49 20.75
N LEU A 395 -6.31 2.72 21.27
CA LEU A 395 -6.93 3.02 22.56
C LEU A 395 -8.45 3.20 22.49
N ASN A 396 -9.04 3.18 21.29
CA ASN A 396 -10.44 3.54 21.12
C ASN A 396 -11.37 2.48 21.73
N SER A 397 -12.16 2.90 22.72
CA SER A 397 -13.04 2.03 23.49
C SER A 397 -14.25 1.49 22.71
N THR A 398 -14.51 1.97 21.48
CA THR A 398 -15.56 1.40 20.61
C THR A 398 -15.19 0.01 20.09
N GLY A 399 -13.92 -0.38 20.21
CA GLY A 399 -13.41 -1.65 19.68
C GLY A 399 -13.00 -1.59 18.20
N ILE A 400 -13.02 -0.41 17.57
CA ILE A 400 -12.64 -0.25 16.16
C ILE A 400 -11.20 -0.72 15.86
N GLY A 401 -10.28 -0.57 16.82
CA GLY A 401 -8.91 -1.09 16.69
C GLY A 401 -8.80 -2.62 16.75
N ASN A 402 -9.90 -3.33 17.03
CA ASN A 402 -10.03 -4.78 17.06
C ASN A 402 -8.83 -5.58 17.61
N GLY A 403 -8.39 -5.25 18.83
CA GLY A 403 -7.30 -5.95 19.50
C GLY A 403 -5.89 -5.55 19.07
N THR A 404 -5.75 -4.62 18.12
CA THR A 404 -4.44 -4.02 17.82
C THR A 404 -3.89 -3.27 19.03
N VAL A 405 -2.58 -3.37 19.24
CA VAL A 405 -1.85 -2.67 20.29
C VAL A 405 -0.75 -1.85 19.62
N PHE A 406 -0.55 -0.62 20.09
CA PHE A 406 0.44 0.30 19.55
C PHE A 406 1.28 0.91 20.69
N PRO A 407 2.58 1.20 20.50
CA PRO A 407 3.35 1.78 21.59
C PRO A 407 2.89 3.21 21.87
N ALA A 408 3.03 3.63 23.13
CA ALA A 408 2.74 5.00 23.50
C ALA A 408 3.60 5.98 22.71
N VAL A 409 2.96 6.98 22.10
CA VAL A 409 3.59 8.08 21.40
C VAL A 409 3.16 9.41 22.03
N PRO A 410 4.05 10.41 22.10
CA PRO A 410 3.68 11.72 22.63
C PRO A 410 2.74 12.45 21.68
N ASP A 411 1.99 13.42 22.19
CA ASP A 411 1.17 14.31 21.37
C ASP A 411 2.02 15.10 20.36
N LYS A 412 1.38 15.62 19.31
CA LYS A 412 2.05 16.31 18.18
C LYS A 412 2.97 17.45 18.63
N ASN A 413 2.58 18.24 19.64
CA ASN A 413 3.42 19.36 20.11
C ASN A 413 4.68 18.84 20.80
N THR A 414 4.52 17.87 21.70
CA THR A 414 5.65 17.22 22.37
C THR A 414 6.56 16.50 21.37
N PHE A 415 5.99 15.86 20.35
CA PHE A 415 6.70 15.17 19.27
C PHE A 415 7.66 16.12 18.53
N ILE A 416 7.17 17.30 18.13
CA ILE A 416 7.97 18.35 17.49
C ILE A 416 9.00 18.95 18.46
N ASN A 417 8.60 19.27 19.69
CA ASN A 417 9.47 19.93 20.67
C ASN A 417 10.68 19.07 21.07
N LEU A 418 10.50 17.75 21.12
CA LEU A 418 11.59 16.79 21.35
C LEU A 418 12.41 16.51 20.07
N GLY A 419 11.99 17.05 18.93
CA GLY A 419 12.63 16.88 17.62
C GLY A 419 12.54 15.46 17.06
N LEU A 420 11.53 14.68 17.47
CA LEU A 420 11.36 13.29 17.03
C LEU A 420 11.03 13.22 15.53
N ASN A 421 10.47 14.28 14.96
CA ASN A 421 10.19 14.41 13.53
C ASN A 421 11.41 14.84 12.69
N LYS A 422 12.61 14.89 13.27
CA LYS A 422 13.84 15.32 12.58
C LYS A 422 14.91 14.23 12.51
N ARG A 423 14.65 13.05 13.07
CA ARG A 423 15.61 11.96 13.20
C ARG A 423 14.90 10.61 13.37
N PRO A 424 15.56 9.49 13.03
CA PRO A 424 15.08 8.17 13.40
C PRO A 424 14.77 8.07 14.89
N THR A 425 13.59 7.55 15.24
CA THR A 425 13.11 7.43 16.62
C THR A 425 12.48 6.06 16.84
N PHE A 426 12.74 5.46 18.01
CA PHE A 426 12.23 4.15 18.38
C PHE A 426 11.12 4.31 19.42
N PHE A 427 9.96 3.69 19.18
CA PHE A 427 8.83 3.63 20.13
C PHE A 427 8.53 2.19 20.52
N GLY A 428 8.20 1.95 21.79
CA GLY A 428 7.92 0.61 22.31
C GLY A 428 9.11 -0.10 22.97
N CYS A 429 10.21 0.60 23.24
CA CYS A 429 11.38 0.02 23.92
C CYS A 429 11.16 -0.29 25.41
N ASP A 430 10.20 0.38 26.07
CA ASP A 430 9.84 0.12 27.47
C ASP A 430 8.56 -0.69 27.53
N THR A 431 8.70 -1.99 27.78
CA THR A 431 7.58 -2.93 27.85
C THR A 431 6.62 -2.64 28.99
N LYS A 432 7.02 -1.85 30.01
CA LYS A 432 6.14 -1.44 31.10
C LYS A 432 5.07 -0.44 30.67
N ASN A 433 5.30 0.27 29.57
CA ASN A 433 4.38 1.26 29.02
C ASN A 433 3.47 0.68 27.91
N LEU A 434 3.49 -0.64 27.72
CA LEU A 434 2.65 -1.33 26.74
C LEU A 434 1.46 -2.00 27.45
N THR A 435 0.27 -1.86 26.87
CA THR A 435 -0.97 -2.51 27.35
C THR A 435 -1.13 -3.94 26.83
N GLY A 436 -0.24 -4.38 25.93
CA GLY A 436 -0.21 -5.71 25.33
C GLY A 436 1.01 -5.90 24.43
N PRO A 437 1.13 -7.04 23.72
CA PRO A 437 2.19 -7.26 22.76
C PRO A 437 2.04 -6.29 21.58
N SER A 438 2.95 -5.32 21.50
CA SER A 438 3.00 -4.33 20.44
C SER A 438 4.35 -4.43 19.72
N PRO A 439 4.41 -4.24 18.39
CA PRO A 439 5.68 -4.12 17.70
C PRO A 439 6.48 -2.91 18.21
N LEU A 440 7.79 -3.03 18.12
CA LEU A 440 8.71 -1.90 18.14
C LEU A 440 8.49 -1.07 16.86
N ILE A 441 8.31 0.23 16.98
CA ILE A 441 8.18 1.11 15.81
C ILE A 441 9.50 1.87 15.62
N VAL A 442 10.16 1.63 14.50
CA VAL A 442 11.31 2.40 14.02
C VAL A 442 10.78 3.47 13.08
N TYR A 443 10.55 4.66 13.62
CA TYR A 443 10.02 5.80 12.89
C TYR A 443 11.12 6.54 12.13
N LEU A 444 10.93 6.71 10.83
CA LEU A 444 11.85 7.33 9.88
C LEU A 444 11.16 8.51 9.19
N PRO A 445 11.21 9.72 9.80
CA PRO A 445 10.58 10.89 9.22
C PRO A 445 11.40 11.44 8.05
N ASN A 446 10.70 11.89 7.01
CA ASN A 446 11.27 12.76 6.00
C ASN A 446 11.76 14.05 6.67
N SER A 447 13.02 14.39 6.46
CA SER A 447 13.71 15.50 7.10
C SER A 447 14.86 15.96 6.20
N PRO A 448 15.21 17.26 6.18
CA PRO A 448 16.18 17.82 5.24
C PRO A 448 17.63 17.48 5.65
N HIS A 449 18.01 16.20 5.54
CA HIS A 449 19.36 15.73 5.85
C HIS A 449 20.36 16.07 4.74
N THR A 450 19.98 15.81 3.49
CA THR A 450 20.83 16.03 2.30
C THR A 450 20.13 16.86 1.23
N TYR A 451 18.79 16.93 1.26
CA TYR A 451 17.97 17.63 0.28
C TYR A 451 16.64 18.08 0.88
N HIS A 452 16.08 19.19 0.38
CA HIS A 452 14.74 19.65 0.75
C HIS A 452 13.68 18.93 -0.07
N SER A 453 13.23 17.79 0.44
CA SER A 453 12.23 16.90 -0.20
C SER A 453 10.78 17.25 0.17
N ASN A 454 10.48 18.36 0.86
CA ASN A 454 9.12 18.76 1.27
C ASN A 454 8.29 19.40 0.15
N ALA A 455 8.33 18.80 -1.04
CA ALA A 455 7.53 19.22 -2.18
C ALA A 455 6.02 19.06 -1.91
N SER A 456 5.19 19.83 -2.62
CA SER A 456 3.74 19.70 -2.55
C SER A 456 3.28 18.28 -2.90
N THR A 457 2.26 17.78 -2.20
CA THR A 457 1.62 16.48 -2.50
C THR A 457 1.07 16.43 -3.93
N TYR A 458 0.63 17.57 -4.47
CA TYR A 458 0.07 17.68 -5.82
C TYR A 458 1.12 17.93 -6.91
N LYS A 459 2.41 17.93 -6.57
CA LYS A 459 3.48 18.04 -7.56
C LYS A 459 3.59 16.71 -8.30
N MET A 460 3.21 16.69 -9.58
CA MET A 460 3.21 15.51 -10.45
C MET A 460 4.35 15.52 -11.47
N GLU A 461 5.35 16.38 -11.31
CA GLU A 461 6.49 16.50 -12.22
C GLU A 461 7.78 16.76 -11.43
N TYR A 462 8.81 15.94 -11.62
CA TYR A 462 10.13 16.03 -10.99
C TYR A 462 11.20 15.83 -12.07
N SER A 463 12.17 16.74 -12.18
CA SER A 463 13.35 16.46 -13.01
C SER A 463 14.06 15.18 -12.53
N ASP A 464 14.69 14.44 -13.44
CA ASP A 464 15.43 13.21 -13.10
C ASP A 464 16.42 13.42 -11.96
N SER A 465 17.10 14.57 -11.96
CA SER A 465 17.99 14.99 -10.88
C SER A 465 17.27 15.17 -9.55
N SER A 466 16.09 15.80 -9.53
CA SER A 466 15.32 16.02 -8.31
C SER A 466 14.72 14.71 -7.79
N ALA A 467 14.22 13.86 -8.69
CA ALA A 467 13.71 12.54 -8.35
C ALA A 467 14.82 11.68 -7.73
N THR A 468 15.98 11.60 -8.39
CA THR A 468 17.15 10.85 -7.91
C THR A 468 17.72 11.39 -6.61
N ILE A 469 17.76 12.71 -6.41
CA ILE A 469 18.29 13.28 -5.16
C ILE A 469 17.28 13.09 -4.01
N SER A 470 15.99 13.03 -4.31
CA SER A 470 14.93 12.77 -3.31
C SER A 470 14.80 11.31 -2.88
N SER A 471 15.44 10.38 -3.60
CA SER A 471 15.42 8.93 -3.37
C SER A 471 16.83 8.37 -3.21
#